data_AF-A0A671YA43-F1
#
_entry.id   AF-A0A671YA43-F1
#
_cell.length_a   1.000
_cell.length_b   1.000
_cell.length_c   1.000
_cell.angle_alpha   90.00
_cell.angle_beta   90.00
_cell.angle_gamma   90.00
#
_symmetry.space_group_name_H-M   'P 1'
#
loop_
_entity.id
_entity.type
_entity.pdbx_description
1 polymer ?
#
loop_
_entity_poly.entity_id
_entity_poly.type
_entity_poly.pdbx_seq_one_letter_code
_entity_poly.pdbx_strand_id
1 'polypeptide(L)'
;YQTVNMPTLRQHQFAMGNSFYPAQNNLPYPNTSAGQFLQTNPSANMPTVSSSAVDNEDEECPMCKDTFINKKQLKCKHEFCEECLEQSKKHMGPVCPVCKDVFGVIEGTQPDGTMSSYKRTPSLPGFEDCGTIVIDYYIPSGKQTERHPNPGQRYHGTSRTAYLPDNKEGKEVLRLLRRAFNQKLIFTVGTSTTTGIENQVTWNDIHHKTSRTGGPQRFGYPDPDYLRRVRDELMHKITLADR
;
A
#
# COMPACT_ATOMS: atom_id res chain seq x y z
N TYR A 1 -6.41 -46.42 -40.63
CA TYR A 1 -6.58 -45.00 -40.23
C TYR A 1 -7.36 -44.96 -38.93
N GLN A 2 -6.70 -44.48 -37.86
CA GLN A 2 -7.23 -44.33 -36.50
C GLN A 2 -8.27 -43.22 -36.42
N THR A 3 -9.27 -43.36 -35.55
CA THR A 3 -9.73 -42.28 -34.67
C THR A 3 -10.15 -42.87 -33.33
N VAL A 4 -9.69 -42.24 -32.25
CA VAL A 4 -9.85 -42.64 -30.85
C VAL A 4 -10.84 -41.67 -30.20
N ASN A 5 -11.79 -42.20 -29.43
CA ASN A 5 -12.84 -41.46 -28.74
C ASN A 5 -12.31 -40.67 -27.53
N MET A 6 -12.74 -39.42 -27.40
CA MET A 6 -12.63 -38.58 -26.20
C MET A 6 -13.83 -38.81 -25.27
N PRO A 7 -13.67 -38.97 -23.95
CA PRO A 7 -14.78 -38.94 -23.00
C PRO A 7 -15.01 -37.53 -22.41
N THR A 8 -16.29 -37.20 -22.29
CA THR A 8 -16.88 -36.04 -21.64
C THR A 8 -16.62 -36.00 -20.13
N LEU A 9 -16.25 -34.82 -19.60
CA LEU A 9 -16.04 -34.60 -18.17
C LEU A 9 -17.15 -33.74 -17.54
N ARG A 10 -17.69 -34.30 -16.45
CA ARG A 10 -18.82 -33.86 -15.63
C ARG A 10 -18.60 -32.50 -14.94
N GLN A 11 -19.69 -31.72 -14.89
CA GLN A 11 -19.92 -30.63 -13.94
C GLN A 11 -19.77 -31.11 -12.49
N HIS A 12 -19.00 -30.38 -11.68
CA HIS A 12 -18.98 -30.54 -10.22
C HIS A 12 -19.37 -29.23 -9.54
N GLN A 13 -20.24 -29.37 -8.54
CA GLN A 13 -20.86 -28.34 -7.71
C GLN A 13 -19.84 -27.53 -6.90
N PHE A 14 -20.08 -26.23 -6.78
CA PHE A 14 -19.35 -25.36 -5.86
C PHE A 14 -20.02 -25.41 -4.47
N ALA A 15 -19.25 -25.83 -3.47
CA ALA A 15 -19.62 -25.73 -2.06
C ALA A 15 -19.29 -24.31 -1.54
N MET A 16 -20.23 -23.75 -0.78
CA MET A 16 -20.15 -22.43 -0.15
C MET A 16 -19.23 -22.47 1.08
N GLY A 17 -18.34 -21.48 1.19
CA GLY A 17 -17.57 -21.19 2.40
C GLY A 17 -17.94 -19.80 2.92
N ASN A 18 -18.70 -19.76 4.01
CA ASN A 18 -19.01 -18.55 4.78
C ASN A 18 -17.75 -18.05 5.49
N SER A 19 -17.34 -16.80 5.24
CA SER A 19 -16.33 -16.12 6.05
C SER A 19 -17.00 -15.40 7.22
N PHE A 20 -16.88 -15.98 8.41
CA PHE A 20 -17.11 -15.32 9.70
C PHE A 20 -15.96 -14.35 9.99
N TYR A 21 -16.27 -13.09 10.33
CA TYR A 21 -15.33 -12.18 10.99
C TYR A 21 -15.78 -11.97 12.45
N PRO A 22 -14.88 -12.08 13.45
CA PRO A 22 -15.17 -11.55 14.78
C PRO A 22 -14.83 -10.06 14.86
N ALA A 23 -15.74 -9.31 15.48
CA ALA A 23 -15.63 -7.89 15.76
C ALA A 23 -14.47 -7.59 16.73
N GLN A 24 -13.68 -6.56 16.45
CA GLN A 24 -12.69 -6.01 17.39
C GLN A 24 -13.34 -4.94 18.27
N ASN A 25 -13.17 -5.12 19.58
CA ASN A 25 -13.63 -4.25 20.65
C ASN A 25 -12.83 -2.95 20.72
N ASN A 26 -13.56 -1.84 20.91
CA ASN A 26 -13.05 -0.54 21.34
C ASN A 26 -12.50 -0.60 22.77
N LEU A 27 -11.30 -0.08 23.00
CA LEU A 27 -10.91 0.50 24.29
C LEU A 27 -10.16 1.84 24.07
N PRO A 28 -10.41 2.86 24.91
CA PRO A 28 -9.98 4.24 24.68
C PRO A 28 -8.59 4.56 25.25
N TYR A 29 -7.87 5.47 24.58
CA TYR A 29 -6.68 6.13 25.11
C TYR A 29 -7.04 7.15 26.22
N PRO A 30 -6.22 7.30 27.27
CA PRO A 30 -6.45 8.28 28.33
C PRO A 30 -5.97 9.69 27.94
N ASN A 31 -6.77 10.68 28.34
CA ASN A 31 -6.51 12.12 28.28
C ASN A 31 -5.47 12.55 29.33
N THR A 32 -4.53 13.39 28.92
CA THR A 32 -3.67 14.21 29.78
C THR A 32 -4.35 15.56 30.02
N SER A 33 -4.45 16.00 31.27
CA SER A 33 -4.80 17.39 31.62
C SER A 33 -4.10 17.83 32.91
N ALA A 34 -3.93 19.14 33.02
CA ALA A 34 -2.81 19.84 33.64
C ALA A 34 -2.97 20.20 35.13
N GLY A 35 -1.81 20.35 35.79
CA GLY A 35 -1.43 21.54 36.59
C GLY A 35 -1.89 21.65 38.05
N GLN A 36 -0.95 21.91 38.97
CA GLN A 36 -0.93 23.11 39.84
C GLN A 36 0.27 23.12 40.83
N PHE A 37 1.00 24.25 40.79
CA PHE A 37 1.74 25.03 41.80
C PHE A 37 2.19 24.44 43.16
N LEU A 38 3.41 24.80 43.59
CA LEU A 38 3.70 25.58 44.82
C LEU A 38 5.13 26.17 44.79
N GLN A 39 5.29 27.30 45.50
CA GLN A 39 6.39 28.29 45.46
C GLN A 39 7.54 27.99 46.46
N THR A 40 8.75 28.55 46.22
CA THR A 40 9.46 29.58 47.06
C THR A 40 11.01 29.52 46.95
N ASN A 41 11.65 30.70 46.80
CA ASN A 41 13.11 31.04 46.82
C ASN A 41 13.60 31.30 48.29
N PRO A 42 14.86 31.73 48.64
CA PRO A 42 16.05 32.14 47.85
C PRO A 42 17.47 31.72 48.39
N SER A 43 18.53 32.00 47.60
CA SER A 43 19.67 32.90 47.94
C SER A 43 21.11 32.41 47.59
N ALA A 44 21.83 33.33 46.92
CA ALA A 44 23.28 33.65 46.97
C ALA A 44 24.36 32.67 46.44
N ASN A 45 24.99 33.03 45.31
CA ASN A 45 26.40 33.49 45.17
C ASN A 45 27.02 33.14 43.79
N MET A 46 27.60 34.17 43.15
CA MET A 46 28.63 34.09 42.09
C MET A 46 30.02 34.07 42.78
N PRO A 47 31.15 33.62 42.16
CA PRO A 47 31.52 34.02 40.79
C PRO A 47 32.38 33.03 39.96
N THR A 48 32.81 33.55 38.81
CA THR A 48 34.01 33.27 38.00
C THR A 48 34.00 32.18 36.91
N VAL A 49 33.98 32.70 35.67
CA VAL A 49 34.81 32.38 34.50
C VAL A 49 35.27 30.93 34.35
N SER A 50 34.73 30.24 33.35
CA SER A 50 35.45 29.20 32.62
C SER A 50 34.86 29.08 31.23
N SER A 51 35.73 29.20 30.25
CA SER A 51 35.54 28.89 28.83
C SER A 51 34.71 27.63 28.61
N SER A 52 33.62 27.75 27.87
CA SER A 52 33.03 26.67 27.09
C SER A 52 33.05 27.19 25.65
N ALA A 53 34.04 26.79 24.85
CA ALA A 53 33.84 25.65 23.95
C ALA A 53 32.45 25.77 23.34
N VAL A 54 32.40 26.38 22.15
CA VAL A 54 31.22 26.26 21.30
C VAL A 54 31.22 24.78 20.91
N ASP A 55 30.49 23.98 21.68
CA ASP A 55 30.24 22.58 21.36
C ASP A 55 29.47 22.57 20.05
N ASN A 56 30.20 22.40 18.95
CA ASN A 56 29.68 22.07 17.63
C ASN A 56 29.17 20.61 17.65
N GLU A 57 28.25 20.28 18.55
CA GLU A 57 27.55 18.98 18.55
C GLU A 57 26.54 18.88 17.38
N ASP A 58 26.36 19.97 16.61
CA ASP A 58 25.43 20.06 15.48
C ASP A 58 26.04 19.69 14.10
N GLU A 59 27.30 19.25 14.03
CA GLU A 59 27.98 18.94 12.75
C GLU A 59 28.13 17.44 12.43
N GLU A 60 27.63 16.56 13.29
CA GLU A 60 27.71 15.11 13.09
C GLU A 60 26.39 14.49 12.62
N CYS A 61 26.48 13.56 11.67
CA CYS A 61 25.36 12.80 11.17
C CYS A 61 24.91 11.77 12.21
N PRO A 62 23.63 11.75 12.63
CA PRO A 62 23.14 10.84 13.67
C PRO A 62 23.11 9.36 13.23
N MET A 63 23.35 9.07 11.95
CA MET A 63 23.38 7.70 11.41
C MET A 63 24.78 7.09 11.35
N CYS A 64 25.78 7.84 10.88
CA CYS A 64 27.17 7.35 10.81
C CYS A 64 28.05 7.84 11.96
N LYS A 65 27.60 8.86 12.71
CA LYS A 65 28.36 9.53 13.79
C LYS A 65 29.67 10.16 13.30
N ASP A 66 29.66 10.61 12.05
CA ASP A 66 30.75 11.34 11.41
C ASP A 66 30.23 12.66 10.85
N THR A 67 31.13 13.56 10.44
CA THR A 67 30.79 14.80 9.74
C THR A 67 29.92 14.56 8.51
N PHE A 68 28.97 15.45 8.25
CA PHE A 68 28.05 15.30 7.12
C PHE A 68 28.74 15.26 5.75
N ILE A 69 28.46 14.21 4.97
CA ILE A 69 28.80 14.12 3.54
C ILE A 69 27.52 14.35 2.72
N ASN A 70 27.53 15.36 1.84
CA ASN A 70 26.38 15.77 1.03
C ASN A 70 25.09 15.92 1.86
N LYS A 71 25.12 16.81 2.85
CA LYS A 71 24.05 16.98 3.85
C LYS A 71 22.67 17.15 3.20
N LYS A 72 21.69 16.36 3.66
CA LYS A 72 20.27 16.48 3.31
C LYS A 72 19.45 16.78 4.55
N GLN A 73 18.60 17.79 4.45
CA GLN A 73 17.65 18.14 5.50
C GLN A 73 16.24 17.68 5.11
N LEU A 74 15.57 16.97 6.02
CA LEU A 74 14.18 16.56 5.85
C LEU A 74 13.19 17.67 6.26
N LYS A 75 11.91 17.49 5.93
CA LYS A 75 10.84 18.43 6.35
C LYS A 75 10.74 18.58 7.87
N CYS A 76 10.99 17.49 8.61
CA CYS A 76 11.07 17.44 10.06
C CYS A 76 12.36 18.06 10.64
N LYS A 77 13.14 18.75 9.80
CA LYS A 77 14.38 19.50 10.12
C LYS A 77 15.60 18.66 10.52
N HIS A 78 15.46 17.37 10.75
CA HIS A 78 16.60 16.46 10.95
C HIS A 78 17.48 16.36 9.68
N GLU A 79 18.79 16.29 9.90
CA GLU A 79 19.82 16.28 8.86
C GLU A 79 20.58 14.95 8.85
N PHE A 80 20.96 14.50 7.65
CA PHE A 80 21.67 13.23 7.42
C PHE A 80 22.67 13.37 6.27
N CYS A 81 23.70 12.53 6.22
CA CYS A 81 24.44 12.30 4.98
C CYS A 81 23.49 11.76 3.90
N GLU A 82 23.66 12.16 2.64
CA GLU A 82 22.82 11.68 1.53
C GLU A 82 22.80 10.15 1.48
N GLU A 83 23.97 9.50 1.56
CA GLU A 83 24.07 8.05 1.52
C GLU A 83 23.43 7.36 2.74
N CYS A 84 23.60 7.92 3.94
CA CYS A 84 22.96 7.41 5.15
C CYS A 84 21.44 7.43 5.02
N LEU A 85 20.89 8.55 4.54
CA LEU A 85 19.45 8.69 4.32
C LEU A 85 18.95 7.74 3.24
N GLU A 86 19.70 7.54 2.15
CA GLU A 86 19.37 6.59 1.09
C GLU A 86 19.37 5.13 1.57
N GLN A 87 20.37 4.74 2.36
CA GLN A 87 20.44 3.41 2.97
C GLN A 87 19.28 3.20 3.94
N SER A 88 18.99 4.17 4.83
CA SER A 88 17.80 4.13 5.68
C SER A 88 16.54 3.96 4.84
N LYS A 89 16.40 4.73 3.75
CA LYS A 89 15.22 4.66 2.88
C LYS A 89 15.07 3.28 2.23
N LYS A 90 16.15 2.60 1.88
CA LYS A 90 16.11 1.24 1.33
C LYS A 90 15.57 0.24 2.35
N HIS A 91 16.02 0.33 3.60
CA HIS A 91 15.70 -0.63 4.67
C HIS A 91 14.39 -0.32 5.42
N MET A 92 14.15 0.94 5.78
CA MET A 92 13.01 1.38 6.59
C MET A 92 11.95 2.16 5.82
N GLY A 93 12.17 2.45 4.53
CA GLY A 93 11.30 3.33 3.76
C GLY A 93 11.56 4.82 4.03
N PRO A 94 10.77 5.74 3.45
CA PRO A 94 11.02 7.19 3.51
C PRO A 94 10.58 7.79 4.86
N VAL A 95 11.07 7.21 5.95
CA VAL A 95 10.78 7.54 7.33
C VAL A 95 12.03 8.14 7.96
N CYS A 96 11.89 9.26 8.66
CA CYS A 96 13.01 9.89 9.36
C CYS A 96 13.59 8.92 10.41
N PRO A 97 14.90 8.61 10.39
CA PRO A 97 15.52 7.73 11.38
C PRO A 97 15.34 8.19 12.83
N VAL A 98 15.26 9.51 13.05
CA VAL A 98 15.21 10.14 14.38
C VAL A 98 13.79 10.24 14.92
N CYS A 99 12.91 11.01 14.28
CA CYS A 99 11.56 11.29 14.79
C CYS A 99 10.45 10.42 14.19
N LYS A 100 10.77 9.59 13.19
CA LYS A 100 9.83 8.75 12.44
C LYS A 100 8.81 9.50 11.57
N ASP A 101 8.98 10.80 11.37
CA ASP A 101 8.21 11.55 10.37
C ASP A 101 8.47 11.02 8.96
N VAL A 102 7.41 10.78 8.19
CA VAL A 102 7.49 10.31 6.81
C VAL A 102 7.73 11.49 5.88
N PHE A 103 8.76 11.38 5.03
CA PHE A 103 9.21 12.43 4.13
C PHE A 103 9.07 12.08 2.64
N GLY A 104 8.50 10.92 2.34
CA GLY A 104 8.23 10.45 0.98
C GLY A 104 7.06 9.48 0.96
N VAL A 105 6.73 8.93 -0.21
CA VAL A 105 5.61 8.01 -0.35
C VAL A 105 6.03 6.60 0.07
N ILE A 106 5.31 5.99 1.01
CA ILE A 106 5.50 4.58 1.34
C ILE A 106 4.92 3.75 0.19
N GLU A 107 5.77 2.99 -0.48
CA GLU A 107 5.35 2.08 -1.54
C GLU A 107 5.03 0.70 -0.96
N GLY A 108 4.01 0.03 -1.52
CA GLY A 108 3.72 -1.36 -1.22
C GLY A 108 4.69 -2.36 -1.85
N THR A 109 4.34 -3.64 -1.77
CA THR A 109 5.16 -4.78 -2.22
C THR A 109 4.67 -5.37 -3.55
N GLN A 110 3.98 -4.59 -4.37
CA GLN A 110 3.66 -5.00 -5.74
C GLN A 110 4.95 -5.08 -6.57
N PRO A 111 5.20 -6.20 -7.29
CA PRO A 111 6.31 -6.26 -8.25
C PRO A 111 6.11 -5.34 -9.46
N ASP A 112 7.19 -5.05 -10.18
CA ASP A 112 7.11 -4.25 -11.41
C ASP A 112 6.22 -4.89 -12.46
N GLY A 113 5.46 -4.06 -13.17
CA GLY A 113 4.48 -4.48 -14.16
C GLY A 113 3.82 -3.29 -14.83
N THR A 114 2.77 -3.55 -15.60
CA THR A 114 2.03 -2.53 -16.34
C THR A 114 0.56 -2.51 -15.95
N MET A 115 -0.02 -1.32 -16.01
CA MET A 115 -1.46 -1.07 -15.92
C MET A 115 -1.85 -0.23 -17.13
N SER A 116 -2.84 -0.69 -17.89
CA SER A 116 -3.40 0.04 -19.03
C SER A 116 -4.92 0.08 -18.92
N SER A 117 -5.55 1.04 -19.60
CA SER A 117 -7.01 1.13 -19.61
C SER A 117 -7.52 1.66 -20.93
N TYR A 118 -8.63 1.12 -21.41
CA TYR A 118 -9.32 1.57 -22.61
C TYR A 118 -10.84 1.53 -22.40
N LYS A 119 -11.57 2.13 -23.34
CA LYS A 119 -13.04 2.23 -23.27
C LYS A 119 -13.68 1.27 -24.25
N ARG A 120 -14.85 0.75 -23.88
CA ARG A 120 -15.73 -0.02 -24.76
C ARG A 120 -17.15 0.52 -24.69
N THR A 121 -17.88 0.40 -25.79
CA THR A 121 -19.26 0.86 -25.91
C THR A 121 -20.26 0.04 -25.09
N PRO A 122 -20.17 -1.30 -24.94
CA PRO A 122 -21.21 -2.04 -24.24
C PRO A 122 -21.21 -1.73 -22.75
N SER A 123 -22.36 -1.35 -22.21
CA SER A 123 -22.58 -1.03 -20.80
C SER A 123 -22.39 -2.24 -19.88
N LEU A 124 -22.16 -1.95 -18.60
CA LEU A 124 -22.21 -2.96 -17.53
C LEU A 124 -23.64 -3.03 -16.99
N PRO A 125 -24.11 -4.21 -16.55
CA PRO A 125 -25.40 -4.32 -15.86
C PRO A 125 -25.49 -3.37 -14.65
N GLY A 126 -26.54 -2.56 -14.57
CA GLY A 126 -26.75 -1.50 -13.57
C GLY A 126 -26.16 -0.14 -13.94
N PHE A 127 -25.59 0.00 -15.15
CA PHE A 127 -24.99 1.23 -15.67
C PHE A 127 -25.30 1.40 -17.17
N GLU A 128 -26.57 1.26 -17.55
CA GLU A 128 -27.05 1.23 -18.94
C GLU A 128 -26.88 2.54 -19.71
N ASP A 129 -26.59 3.65 -19.01
CA ASP A 129 -26.44 5.00 -19.56
C ASP A 129 -25.00 5.35 -19.97
N CYS A 130 -24.03 4.46 -19.72
CA CYS A 130 -22.62 4.71 -20.02
C CYS A 130 -21.89 3.46 -20.55
N GLY A 131 -20.70 3.68 -21.13
CA GLY A 131 -19.84 2.61 -21.61
C GLY A 131 -19.11 1.87 -20.47
N THR A 132 -18.13 1.04 -20.82
CA THR A 132 -17.24 0.37 -19.86
C THR A 132 -15.80 0.88 -20.01
N ILE A 133 -15.14 1.14 -18.89
CA ILE A 133 -13.68 1.22 -18.80
C ILE A 133 -13.16 -0.20 -18.51
N VAL A 134 -12.28 -0.70 -19.37
CA VAL A 134 -11.55 -1.95 -19.16
C VAL A 134 -10.14 -1.60 -18.69
N ILE A 135 -9.68 -2.29 -17.66
CA ILE A 135 -8.35 -2.10 -17.08
C ILE A 135 -7.61 -3.43 -17.18
N ASP A 136 -6.45 -3.42 -17.83
CA ASP A 136 -5.59 -4.60 -17.94
C ASP A 136 -4.32 -4.39 -17.11
N TYR A 137 -4.05 -5.37 -16.25
CA TYR A 137 -2.85 -5.46 -15.44
C TYR A 137 -1.99 -6.61 -15.95
N TYR A 138 -0.69 -6.38 -16.00
CA TYR A 138 0.29 -7.42 -16.27
C TYR A 138 1.48 -7.28 -15.32
N ILE A 139 1.75 -8.33 -14.55
CA ILE A 139 2.94 -8.45 -13.72
C ILE A 139 3.67 -9.72 -14.16
N PRO A 140 4.86 -9.62 -14.78
CA PRO A 140 5.63 -10.80 -15.17
C PRO A 140 6.11 -11.59 -13.94
N SER A 141 6.43 -12.86 -14.12
CA SER A 141 7.13 -13.66 -13.11
C SER A 141 8.52 -13.09 -12.83
N GLY A 142 8.99 -13.21 -11.60
CA GLY A 142 10.27 -12.62 -11.19
C GLY A 142 10.87 -13.27 -9.96
N LYS A 143 11.79 -12.55 -9.31
CA LYS A 143 12.38 -12.93 -8.02
C LYS A 143 11.89 -11.99 -6.94
N GLN A 144 11.59 -12.55 -5.77
CA GLN A 144 11.20 -11.81 -4.58
C GLN A 144 12.36 -10.95 -4.07
N THR A 145 12.07 -9.67 -3.85
CA THR A 145 12.96 -8.72 -3.15
C THR A 145 12.96 -8.95 -1.64
N GLU A 146 13.85 -8.25 -0.93
CA GLU A 146 13.92 -8.25 0.55
C GLU A 146 12.63 -7.82 1.26
N ARG A 147 11.69 -7.18 0.55
CA ARG A 147 10.40 -6.75 1.11
C ARG A 147 9.29 -7.80 0.96
N HIS A 148 9.56 -8.90 0.28
CA HIS A 148 8.60 -9.98 0.06
C HIS A 148 8.80 -11.11 1.08
N PRO A 149 7.82 -12.02 1.25
CA PRO A 149 7.88 -13.07 2.27
C PRO A 149 9.09 -14.00 2.15
N ASN A 150 9.53 -14.30 0.93
CA ASN A 150 10.62 -15.25 0.67
C ASN A 150 11.69 -14.62 -0.25
N PRO A 151 12.57 -13.73 0.26
CA PRO A 151 13.59 -13.05 -0.55
C PRO A 151 14.45 -14.01 -1.38
N GLY A 152 14.73 -13.64 -2.62
CA GLY A 152 15.51 -14.44 -3.59
C GLY A 152 14.74 -15.58 -4.27
N GLN A 153 13.61 -16.05 -3.70
CA GLN A 153 12.79 -17.08 -4.34
C GLN A 153 12.04 -16.53 -5.56
N ARG A 154 11.70 -17.44 -6.50
CA ARG A 154 10.84 -17.06 -7.64
C ARG A 154 9.41 -16.86 -7.17
N TYR A 155 8.71 -15.92 -7.81
CA TYR A 155 7.26 -15.82 -7.76
C TYR A 155 6.69 -15.96 -9.18
N HIS A 156 5.45 -16.43 -9.29
CA HIS A 156 4.75 -16.44 -10.58
C HIS A 156 3.88 -15.19 -10.74
N GLY A 157 4.03 -14.55 -11.91
CA GLY A 157 3.31 -13.36 -12.30
C GLY A 157 1.82 -13.59 -12.55
N THR A 158 1.12 -12.55 -13.00
CA THR A 158 -0.31 -12.59 -13.29
C THR A 158 -0.70 -11.62 -14.40
N SER A 159 -1.75 -11.96 -15.14
CA SER A 159 -2.47 -11.05 -16.04
C SER A 159 -3.92 -10.99 -15.59
N ARG A 160 -4.46 -9.79 -15.39
CA ARG A 160 -5.84 -9.63 -14.90
C ARG A 160 -6.53 -8.48 -15.61
N THR A 161 -7.81 -8.70 -15.92
CA THR A 161 -8.69 -7.67 -16.48
C THR A 161 -9.75 -7.29 -15.44
N ALA A 162 -10.03 -6.01 -15.31
CA ALA A 162 -11.07 -5.46 -14.46
C ALA A 162 -11.97 -4.47 -15.21
N TYR A 163 -13.16 -4.22 -14.68
CA TYR A 163 -14.19 -3.41 -15.33
C TYR A 163 -14.75 -2.33 -14.39
N LEU A 164 -14.86 -1.10 -14.90
CA LEU A 164 -15.57 0.02 -14.28
C LEU A 164 -16.58 0.60 -15.28
N PRO A 165 -17.68 1.22 -14.84
CA PRO A 165 -18.53 2.01 -15.73
C PRO A 165 -17.79 3.27 -16.20
N ASP A 166 -17.99 3.69 -17.46
CA ASP A 166 -17.39 4.92 -18.02
C ASP A 166 -18.19 6.19 -17.66
N ASN A 167 -18.58 6.30 -16.39
CA ASN A 167 -19.26 7.47 -15.83
C ASN A 167 -18.32 8.29 -14.93
N LYS A 168 -18.87 9.29 -14.23
CA LYS A 168 -18.08 10.19 -13.37
C LYS A 168 -17.38 9.42 -12.23
N GLU A 169 -18.11 8.55 -11.53
CA GLU A 169 -17.55 7.78 -10.41
C GLU A 169 -16.52 6.74 -10.87
N GLY A 170 -16.80 5.99 -11.93
CA GLY A 170 -15.85 5.00 -12.46
C GLY A 170 -14.54 5.65 -12.94
N LYS A 171 -14.59 6.85 -13.51
CA LYS A 171 -13.37 7.62 -13.84
C LYS A 171 -12.59 8.07 -12.61
N GLU A 172 -13.26 8.37 -11.51
CA GLU A 172 -12.60 8.72 -10.26
C GLU A 172 -11.92 7.50 -9.63
N VAL A 173 -12.62 6.36 -9.58
CA VAL A 173 -12.04 5.09 -9.14
C VAL A 173 -10.84 4.72 -10.01
N LEU A 174 -10.91 4.89 -11.35
CA LEU A 174 -9.76 4.67 -12.23
C LEU A 174 -8.54 5.54 -11.85
N ARG A 175 -8.75 6.82 -11.50
CA ARG A 175 -7.65 7.71 -11.08
C ARG A 175 -7.02 7.23 -9.78
N LEU A 176 -7.83 6.80 -8.81
CA LEU A 176 -7.35 6.23 -7.55
C LEU A 176 -6.59 4.92 -7.77
N LEU A 177 -7.10 4.04 -8.64
CA LEU A 177 -6.42 2.79 -9.01
C LEU A 177 -5.06 3.05 -9.67
N ARG A 178 -4.96 4.03 -10.56
CA ARG A 178 -3.67 4.42 -11.17
C ARG A 178 -2.69 4.92 -10.12
N ARG A 179 -3.16 5.74 -9.18
CA ARG A 179 -2.34 6.21 -8.05
C ARG A 179 -1.87 5.03 -7.19
N ALA A 180 -2.77 4.17 -6.76
CA ALA A 180 -2.46 2.99 -5.96
C ALA A 180 -1.49 2.04 -6.70
N PHE A 181 -1.64 1.85 -8.01
CA PHE A 181 -0.73 1.03 -8.81
C PHE A 181 0.68 1.64 -8.85
N ASN A 182 0.79 2.95 -9.06
CA ASN A 182 2.07 3.66 -9.03
C ASN A 182 2.75 3.59 -7.65
N GLN A 183 1.95 3.58 -6.58
CA GLN A 183 2.40 3.40 -5.20
C GLN A 183 2.61 1.91 -4.82
N LYS A 184 2.53 0.98 -5.77
CA LYS A 184 2.75 -0.46 -5.56
C LYS A 184 1.74 -1.11 -4.58
N LEU A 185 0.50 -0.61 -4.54
CA LEU A 185 -0.53 -1.01 -3.59
C LEU A 185 -1.59 -1.98 -4.14
N ILE A 186 -1.70 -2.20 -5.45
CA ILE A 186 -2.78 -3.03 -6.03
C ILE A 186 -2.52 -4.53 -5.81
N PHE A 187 -1.26 -4.94 -5.94
CA PHE A 187 -0.84 -6.32 -5.81
C PHE A 187 0.19 -6.51 -4.70
N THR A 188 0.45 -7.76 -4.37
CA THR A 188 1.58 -8.20 -3.54
C THR A 188 2.02 -9.60 -3.97
N VAL A 189 3.17 -10.07 -3.48
CA VAL A 189 3.54 -11.49 -3.54
C VAL A 189 3.11 -12.17 -2.25
N GLY A 190 2.39 -13.28 -2.37
CA GLY A 190 1.94 -14.04 -1.22
C GLY A 190 1.24 -15.33 -1.63
N THR A 191 0.38 -15.82 -0.74
CA THR A 191 -0.40 -17.04 -0.96
C THR A 191 -1.74 -16.70 -1.62
N SER A 192 -2.02 -17.35 -2.75
CA SER A 192 -3.30 -17.22 -3.45
C SER A 192 -4.44 -17.72 -2.56
N THR A 193 -5.38 -16.85 -2.23
CA THR A 193 -6.53 -17.22 -1.38
C THR A 193 -7.44 -18.27 -2.01
N THR A 194 -7.54 -18.30 -3.34
CA THR A 194 -8.41 -19.24 -4.07
C THR A 194 -7.76 -20.61 -4.25
N THR A 195 -6.44 -20.66 -4.44
CA THR A 195 -5.74 -21.91 -4.79
C THR A 195 -4.82 -22.44 -3.69
N GLY A 196 -4.52 -21.64 -2.68
CA GLY A 196 -3.56 -21.97 -1.61
C GLY A 196 -2.09 -21.97 -2.07
N ILE A 197 -1.81 -21.63 -3.33
CA ILE A 197 -0.44 -21.67 -3.88
C ILE A 197 0.34 -20.44 -3.40
N GLU A 198 1.49 -20.68 -2.78
CA GLU A 198 2.43 -19.66 -2.32
C GLU A 198 3.24 -19.05 -3.47
N ASN A 199 3.95 -17.95 -3.19
CA ASN A 199 4.83 -17.26 -4.14
C ASN A 199 4.09 -16.82 -5.43
N GLN A 200 2.86 -16.35 -5.28
CA GLN A 200 2.02 -15.84 -6.38
C GLN A 200 1.83 -14.33 -6.27
N VAL A 201 1.69 -13.66 -7.41
CA VAL A 201 1.15 -12.31 -7.45
C VAL A 201 -0.36 -12.35 -7.18
N THR A 202 -0.78 -11.69 -6.10
CA THR A 202 -2.16 -11.68 -5.60
C THR A 202 -2.66 -10.24 -5.40
N TRP A 203 -3.99 -10.07 -5.34
CA TRP A 203 -4.59 -8.78 -4.99
C TRP A 203 -4.21 -8.38 -3.56
N ASN A 204 -4.03 -7.09 -3.30
CA ASN A 204 -3.66 -6.55 -1.98
C ASN A 204 -4.83 -5.78 -1.33
N ASP A 205 -5.92 -6.50 -1.06
CA ASP A 205 -7.16 -6.02 -0.41
C ASP A 205 -7.87 -4.84 -1.11
N ILE A 206 -7.64 -4.66 -2.41
CA ILE A 206 -8.40 -3.71 -3.24
C ILE A 206 -9.22 -4.53 -4.21
N HIS A 207 -10.53 -4.57 -3.98
CA HIS A 207 -11.42 -5.42 -4.76
C HIS A 207 -11.61 -4.89 -6.17
N HIS A 208 -11.48 -5.80 -7.14
CA HIS A 208 -11.70 -5.51 -8.55
C HIS A 208 -12.88 -6.32 -9.09
N LYS A 209 -13.62 -5.73 -10.03
CA LYS A 209 -14.62 -6.45 -10.81
C LYS A 209 -13.98 -7.13 -12.01
N THR A 210 -13.65 -8.42 -11.87
CA THR A 210 -13.01 -9.23 -12.91
C THR A 210 -14.01 -9.92 -13.84
N SER A 211 -15.32 -9.78 -13.58
CA SER A 211 -16.38 -10.22 -14.47
C SER A 211 -17.30 -9.05 -14.85
N ARG A 212 -17.83 -9.06 -16.08
CA ARG A 212 -18.87 -8.09 -16.50
C ARG A 212 -20.25 -8.45 -15.95
N THR A 213 -20.47 -9.70 -15.54
CA THR A 213 -21.78 -10.22 -15.15
C THR A 213 -21.69 -11.14 -13.94
N GLY A 214 -22.84 -11.53 -13.39
CA GLY A 214 -22.91 -12.52 -12.32
C GLY A 214 -22.87 -11.97 -10.90
N GLY A 215 -22.93 -10.65 -10.76
CA GLY A 215 -23.05 -9.97 -9.48
C GLY A 215 -21.83 -10.14 -8.56
N PRO A 216 -21.95 -9.70 -7.29
CA PRO A 216 -20.84 -9.69 -6.35
C PRO A 216 -20.19 -11.07 -6.15
N GLN A 217 -21.00 -12.14 -6.13
CA GLN A 217 -20.54 -13.52 -5.92
C GLN A 217 -19.60 -14.04 -7.01
N ARG A 218 -19.67 -13.46 -8.22
CA ARG A 218 -18.76 -13.78 -9.34
C ARG A 218 -17.81 -12.64 -9.66
N PHE A 219 -17.55 -11.77 -8.68
CA PHE A 219 -16.71 -10.58 -8.84
C PHE A 219 -17.15 -9.72 -10.04
N GLY A 220 -18.45 -9.63 -10.28
CA GLY A 220 -19.02 -8.94 -11.43
C GLY A 220 -20.18 -8.03 -11.10
N TYR A 221 -20.88 -7.60 -12.15
CA TYR A 221 -22.03 -6.70 -12.10
C TYR A 221 -23.35 -7.45 -12.34
N PRO A 222 -24.51 -6.89 -11.93
CA PRO A 222 -24.67 -5.63 -11.20
C PRO A 222 -24.18 -5.73 -9.75
N ASP A 223 -23.63 -4.63 -9.22
CA ASP A 223 -23.25 -4.47 -7.80
C ASP A 223 -23.33 -2.98 -7.45
N PRO A 224 -24.47 -2.51 -6.91
CA PRO A 224 -24.71 -1.08 -6.72
C PRO A 224 -23.78 -0.43 -5.68
N ASP A 225 -23.22 -1.21 -4.77
CA ASP A 225 -22.38 -0.71 -3.68
C ASP A 225 -20.88 -0.74 -4.01
N TYR A 226 -20.48 -1.36 -5.12
CA TYR A 226 -19.08 -1.60 -5.44
C TYR A 226 -18.24 -0.32 -5.54
N LEU A 227 -18.71 0.70 -6.28
CA LEU A 227 -17.92 1.92 -6.50
C LEU A 227 -17.65 2.69 -5.19
N ARG A 228 -18.61 2.66 -4.25
CA ARG A 228 -18.42 3.20 -2.90
C ARG A 228 -17.36 2.41 -2.14
N ARG A 229 -17.53 1.08 -2.03
CA ARG A 229 -16.61 0.21 -1.28
C ARG A 229 -15.18 0.30 -1.79
N VAL A 230 -14.96 0.20 -3.11
CA VAL A 230 -13.59 0.24 -3.67
C VAL A 230 -12.95 1.61 -3.51
N ARG A 231 -13.73 2.70 -3.53
CA ARG A 231 -13.23 4.04 -3.22
C ARG A 231 -12.73 4.10 -1.78
N ASP A 232 -13.50 3.57 -0.83
CA ASP A 232 -13.12 3.55 0.60
C ASP A 232 -11.85 2.72 0.83
N GLU A 233 -11.77 1.53 0.22
CA GLU A 233 -10.58 0.66 0.24
C GLU A 233 -9.34 1.38 -0.29
N LEU A 234 -9.48 2.06 -1.44
CA LEU A 234 -8.39 2.82 -2.07
C LEU A 234 -7.95 4.00 -1.21
N MET A 235 -8.89 4.80 -0.72
CA MET A 235 -8.59 5.94 0.14
C MET A 235 -7.90 5.50 1.42
N HIS A 236 -8.34 4.39 2.03
CA HIS A 236 -7.70 3.83 3.21
C HIS A 236 -6.25 3.42 2.93
N LYS A 237 -6.00 2.59 1.90
CA LYS A 237 -4.65 2.14 1.53
C LYS A 237 -3.73 3.32 1.17
N ILE A 238 -4.22 4.26 0.37
CA ILE A 238 -3.44 5.44 -0.05
C ILE A 238 -3.12 6.35 1.14
N THR A 239 -4.11 6.61 2.01
CA THR A 239 -3.89 7.46 3.19
C THR A 239 -2.88 6.85 4.15
N LEU A 240 -2.91 5.52 4.35
CA LEU A 240 -1.89 4.83 5.15
C LEU A 240 -0.50 4.90 4.52
N ALA A 241 -0.41 4.90 3.19
CA ALA A 241 0.84 5.00 2.45
C ALA A 241 1.42 6.43 2.38
N ASP A 242 0.57 7.45 2.54
CA ASP A 242 0.98 8.87 2.53
C ASP A 242 1.31 9.42 3.93
N ARG A 243 0.98 8.67 5.00
CA ARG A 243 1.31 9.03 6.40
C ARG A 243 2.77 8.81 6.70
#